data_AF-G4Z4Y0-F1
#
_entry.id   AF-G4Z4Y0-F1
#
_cell.length_a   1.000
_cell.length_b   1.000
_cell.length_c   1.000
_cell.angle_alpha   90.00
_cell.angle_beta   90.00
_cell.angle_gamma   90.00
#
_symmetry.space_group_name_H-M   'P 1'
#
loop_
_entity.id
_entity.type
_entity.pdbx_description
1 polymer ?
#
loop_
_entity_poly.entity_id
_entity_poly.type
_entity_poly.pdbx_seq_one_letter_code
_entity_poly.pdbx_strand_id
1 'polypeptide(L)'
;MGDWYMDNLCVLAVVLGCSPVVFVLAFIVINMRVRRKFVGAAAENRKTSDTPEVALIKAHTRMVRLLSVAGILLQVVLLVRITRLSSTASSYSLALIRPVINLCVFILGFMTNTHAAFRLTYLLLLGQIVVFDTVAEVSFAMVIDCLQTQGIQCGEMSLSLTVLQFLKRRELASLFLSPWVALETAYLCVAIGFCSSRYSARRLSLSRPTFNLRAALLAHFPVHPRQVSNAVASAAAVKRPRFAV
;
A
#
# COMPACT_ATOMS: atom_id res chain seq x y z
N MET A 1 4.78 -35.49 -24.09
CA MET A 1 5.52 -34.90 -22.96
C MET A 1 5.51 -33.40 -23.21
N GLY A 2 4.79 -32.62 -22.38
CA GLY A 2 4.76 -31.17 -22.53
C GLY A 2 6.09 -30.57 -22.08
N ASP A 3 6.53 -29.49 -22.72
CA ASP A 3 7.72 -28.76 -22.29
C ASP A 3 7.38 -27.96 -21.02
N TRP A 4 7.76 -28.50 -19.85
CA TRP A 4 7.46 -27.91 -18.54
C TRP A 4 7.92 -26.44 -18.45
N TYR A 5 8.98 -26.08 -19.17
CA TYR A 5 9.51 -24.73 -19.20
C TYR A 5 8.54 -23.78 -19.92
N MET A 6 8.03 -24.19 -21.09
CA MET A 6 7.05 -23.41 -21.84
C MET A 6 5.72 -23.27 -21.10
N ASP A 7 5.25 -24.35 -20.47
CA ASP A 7 4.03 -24.31 -19.64
C ASP A 7 4.20 -23.32 -18.48
N ASN A 8 5.36 -23.32 -17.83
CA ASN A 8 5.65 -22.41 -16.72
C ASN A 8 5.76 -20.95 -17.17
N LEU A 9 6.40 -20.69 -18.31
CA LEU A 9 6.46 -19.36 -18.92
C LEU A 9 5.07 -18.82 -19.26
N CYS A 10 4.19 -19.65 -19.83
CA CYS A 10 2.81 -19.27 -20.13
C CYS A 10 2.06 -18.87 -18.84
N VAL A 11 2.19 -19.65 -17.77
CA VAL A 11 1.57 -19.33 -16.47
C VAL A 11 2.09 -18.03 -15.90
N LEU A 12 3.42 -17.82 -15.88
CA LEU A 12 4.04 -16.59 -15.41
C LEU A 12 3.58 -15.37 -16.22
N ALA A 13 3.54 -15.49 -17.56
CA ALA A 13 3.08 -14.42 -18.44
C ALA A 13 1.62 -14.04 -18.16
N VAL A 14 0.74 -15.03 -17.99
CA VAL A 14 -0.67 -14.79 -17.64
C VAL A 14 -0.78 -14.11 -16.27
N VAL A 15 -0.11 -14.62 -15.25
CA VAL A 15 -0.19 -14.09 -13.88
C VAL A 15 0.33 -12.65 -13.80
N LEU A 16 1.50 -12.39 -14.40
CA LEU A 16 2.08 -11.05 -14.45
C LEU A 16 1.24 -10.10 -15.33
N GLY A 17 0.65 -10.59 -16.43
CA GLY A 17 -0.21 -9.81 -17.32
C GLY A 17 -1.58 -9.48 -16.75
N CYS A 18 -2.17 -10.36 -15.94
CA CYS A 18 -3.45 -10.11 -15.27
C CYS A 18 -3.35 -8.97 -14.25
N SER A 19 -2.20 -8.79 -13.62
CA SER A 19 -2.00 -7.80 -12.56
C SER A 19 -2.21 -6.34 -13.02
N PRO A 20 -1.59 -5.87 -14.13
CA PRO A 20 -1.91 -4.58 -14.74
C PRO A 20 -3.38 -4.42 -15.17
N VAL A 21 -4.00 -5.46 -15.72
CA VAL A 21 -5.42 -5.41 -16.14
C VAL A 21 -6.31 -5.14 -14.93
N VAL A 22 -6.08 -5.85 -13.83
CA VAL A 22 -6.83 -5.66 -12.59
C VAL A 22 -6.57 -4.29 -11.98
N PHE A 23 -5.33 -3.78 -12.05
CA PHE A 23 -5.02 -2.40 -11.66
C PHE A 23 -5.83 -1.38 -12.47
N VAL A 24 -5.88 -1.50 -13.80
CA VAL A 24 -6.66 -0.58 -14.66
C VAL A 24 -8.15 -0.62 -14.32
N LEU A 25 -8.72 -1.82 -14.13
CA LEU A 25 -10.11 -1.98 -13.73
C LEU A 25 -10.39 -1.35 -12.36
N ALA A 26 -9.53 -1.60 -11.37
CA ALA A 26 -9.64 -1.00 -10.05
C ALA A 26 -9.52 0.53 -10.11
N PHE A 27 -8.58 1.05 -10.90
CA PHE A 27 -8.40 2.47 -11.14
C PHE A 27 -9.66 3.12 -11.72
N ILE A 28 -10.26 2.53 -12.76
CA ILE A 28 -11.50 3.01 -13.35
C ILE A 28 -12.63 3.05 -12.31
N VAL A 29 -12.81 1.96 -11.56
CA VAL A 29 -13.86 1.86 -10.53
C VAL A 29 -13.67 2.90 -9.42
N ILE A 30 -12.44 3.08 -8.93
CA ILE A 30 -12.13 4.08 -7.91
C ILE A 30 -12.41 5.49 -8.44
N ASN A 31 -11.96 5.81 -9.65
CA ASN A 31 -12.19 7.12 -10.29
C ASN A 31 -13.68 7.40 -10.49
N MET A 32 -14.46 6.43 -10.99
CA MET A 32 -15.91 6.59 -11.14
C MET A 32 -16.59 6.81 -9.78
N ARG A 33 -16.21 6.05 -8.75
CA ARG A 33 -16.75 6.21 -7.40
C ARG A 33 -16.41 7.57 -6.79
N VAL A 34 -15.19 8.06 -7.00
CA VAL A 34 -14.79 9.40 -6.55
C VAL A 34 -15.58 10.45 -7.34
N ARG A 35 -15.62 10.42 -8.66
CA ARG A 35 -16.38 11.40 -9.47
C ARG A 35 -17.85 11.45 -9.09
N ARG A 36 -18.54 10.30 -8.96
CA ARG A 36 -19.95 10.25 -8.52
C ARG A 36 -20.17 10.86 -7.13
N LYS A 37 -19.19 10.79 -6.23
CA LYS A 37 -19.28 11.42 -4.89
C LYS A 37 -19.06 12.93 -4.91
N PHE A 38 -18.44 13.46 -5.97
CA PHE A 38 -18.12 14.90 -6.09
C PHE A 38 -19.02 15.63 -7.11
N VAL A 39 -19.73 14.90 -7.97
CA VAL A 39 -20.67 15.43 -8.97
C VAL A 39 -22.08 14.96 -8.58
N GLY A 40 -22.87 15.84 -7.94
CA GLY A 40 -24.28 15.58 -7.54
C GLY A 40 -24.68 16.27 -6.23
N ALA A 41 -25.93 16.04 -5.77
CA ALA A 41 -26.52 16.60 -4.52
C ALA A 41 -25.72 16.30 -3.22
N ALA A 42 -24.74 15.40 -3.29
CA ALA A 42 -23.78 15.14 -2.21
C ALA A 42 -22.69 16.23 -2.08
N ALA A 43 -22.47 17.06 -3.10
CA ALA A 43 -21.58 18.22 -3.05
C ALA A 43 -22.19 19.38 -2.26
N GLU A 44 -23.51 19.60 -2.37
CA GLU A 44 -24.23 20.67 -1.66
C GLU A 44 -24.22 20.47 -0.14
N ASN A 45 -24.23 19.23 0.35
CA ASN A 45 -24.23 18.91 1.79
C ASN A 45 -22.84 18.75 2.42
N ARG A 46 -21.76 19.11 1.71
CA ARG A 46 -20.42 18.66 2.08
C ARG A 46 -19.64 19.66 2.97
N LYS A 47 -19.52 19.33 4.26
CA LYS A 47 -18.64 19.99 5.25
C LYS A 47 -17.15 19.55 5.19
N THR A 48 -16.67 18.95 4.09
CA THR A 48 -15.28 18.45 4.02
C THR A 48 -14.43 19.24 3.03
N SER A 49 -13.28 19.75 3.50
CA SER A 49 -12.30 20.55 2.75
C SER A 49 -11.49 19.79 1.66
N ASP A 50 -11.72 18.49 1.45
CA ASP A 50 -10.92 17.67 0.54
C ASP A 50 -11.32 17.91 -0.93
N THR A 51 -10.34 18.15 -1.81
CA THR A 51 -10.52 18.20 -3.28
C THR A 51 -10.72 16.78 -3.85
N PRO A 52 -11.32 16.63 -5.05
CA PRO A 52 -11.48 15.32 -5.69
C PRO A 52 -10.15 14.58 -5.88
N GLU A 53 -9.08 15.31 -6.17
CA GLU A 53 -7.73 14.78 -6.29
C GLU A 53 -7.23 14.16 -4.99
N VAL A 54 -7.38 14.86 -3.86
CA VAL A 54 -6.97 14.37 -2.54
C VAL A 54 -7.79 13.15 -2.14
N ALA A 55 -9.09 13.11 -2.46
CA ALA A 55 -9.92 11.93 -2.20
C ALA A 55 -9.50 10.72 -3.04
N LEU A 56 -9.08 10.93 -4.29
CA LEU A 56 -8.56 9.89 -5.16
C LEU A 56 -7.24 9.32 -4.60
N ILE A 57 -6.31 10.19 -4.22
CA ILE A 57 -5.04 9.80 -3.58
C ILE A 57 -5.28 8.98 -2.30
N LYS A 58 -6.22 9.42 -1.44
CA LYS A 58 -6.60 8.67 -0.23
C LYS A 58 -7.18 7.30 -0.54
N ALA A 59 -7.97 7.17 -1.62
CA ALA A 59 -8.53 5.89 -2.04
C ALA A 59 -7.44 4.91 -2.50
N HIS A 60 -6.52 5.35 -3.35
CA HIS A 60 -5.37 4.54 -3.78
C HIS A 60 -4.42 4.21 -2.62
N THR A 61 -4.21 5.14 -1.69
CA THR A 61 -3.44 4.88 -0.45
C THR A 61 -4.09 3.76 0.40
N ARG A 62 -5.42 3.73 0.49
CA ARG A 62 -6.13 2.63 1.17
C ARG A 62 -5.96 1.32 0.41
N MET A 63 -6.01 1.36 -0.92
CA MET A 63 -5.81 0.18 -1.75
C MET A 63 -4.42 -0.42 -1.54
N VAL A 64 -3.36 0.41 -1.56
CA VAL A 64 -2.00 -0.01 -1.21
C VAL A 64 -1.97 -0.70 0.15
N ARG A 65 -2.55 -0.08 1.19
CA ARG A 65 -2.58 -0.68 2.54
C ARG A 65 -3.30 -2.04 2.58
N LEU A 66 -4.44 -2.17 1.89
CA LEU A 66 -5.18 -3.44 1.82
C LEU A 66 -4.35 -4.52 1.10
N LEU A 67 -3.71 -4.17 -0.01
CA LEU A 67 -2.83 -5.10 -0.73
C LEU A 67 -1.59 -5.45 0.10
N SER A 68 -1.03 -4.50 0.85
CA SER A 68 0.07 -4.77 1.78
C SER A 68 -0.34 -5.74 2.90
N VAL A 69 -1.57 -5.64 3.42
CA VAL A 69 -2.10 -6.64 4.38
C VAL A 69 -2.19 -8.02 3.73
N ALA A 70 -2.69 -8.13 2.50
CA ALA A 70 -2.71 -9.39 1.78
C ALA A 70 -1.29 -9.96 1.57
N GLY A 71 -0.31 -9.10 1.27
CA GLY A 71 1.10 -9.45 1.18
C GLY A 71 1.67 -9.99 2.49
N ILE A 72 1.39 -9.31 3.61
CA ILE A 72 1.78 -9.77 4.96
C ILE A 72 1.21 -11.16 5.24
N LEU A 73 -0.07 -11.39 4.94
CA LEU A 73 -0.70 -12.70 5.12
C LEU A 73 0.01 -13.79 4.31
N LEU A 74 0.34 -13.52 3.05
CA LEU A 74 1.09 -14.47 2.20
C LEU A 74 2.49 -14.78 2.75
N GLN A 75 3.17 -13.81 3.35
CA GLN A 75 4.50 -14.02 3.93
C GLN A 75 4.42 -14.73 5.29
N VAL A 76 3.42 -14.44 6.12
CA VAL A 76 3.16 -15.17 7.37
C VAL A 76 2.86 -16.64 7.09
N VAL A 77 2.05 -16.93 6.06
CA VAL A 77 1.80 -18.31 5.62
C VAL A 77 3.10 -19.01 5.23
N LEU A 78 3.97 -18.35 4.47
CA LEU A 78 5.27 -18.91 4.09
C LEU A 78 6.17 -19.15 5.31
N LEU A 79 6.25 -18.18 6.23
CA LEU A 79 7.02 -18.28 7.46
C LEU A 79 6.58 -19.49 8.30
N VAL A 80 5.27 -19.64 8.55
CA VAL A 80 4.72 -20.77 9.31
C VAL A 80 4.98 -22.11 8.62
N ARG A 81 5.01 -22.14 7.28
CA ARG A 81 5.32 -23.35 6.53
C ARG A 81 6.81 -23.71 6.66
N ILE A 82 7.70 -22.74 6.52
CA ILE A 82 9.15 -22.98 6.65
C ILE A 82 9.50 -23.45 8.06
N THR A 83 8.96 -22.84 9.11
CA THR A 83 9.25 -23.24 10.50
C THR A 83 8.71 -24.62 10.87
N ARG A 84 7.75 -25.16 10.10
CA ARG A 84 7.22 -26.52 10.28
C ARG A 84 7.98 -27.58 9.47
N LEU A 85 8.87 -27.18 8.57
CA LEU A 85 9.69 -28.12 7.80
C LEU A 85 10.88 -28.57 8.65
N SER A 86 10.96 -29.87 8.91
CA SER A 86 12.01 -30.49 9.73
C SER A 86 13.38 -30.60 9.02
N SER A 87 13.47 -30.20 7.75
CA SER A 87 14.66 -30.44 6.94
C SER A 87 15.65 -29.27 7.01
N THR A 88 16.91 -29.61 7.28
CA THR A 88 18.09 -28.74 7.22
C THR A 88 18.52 -28.37 5.79
N ALA A 89 17.83 -28.86 4.76
CA ALA A 89 18.10 -28.52 3.36
C ALA A 89 17.64 -27.10 3.03
N SER A 90 18.46 -26.11 3.39
CA SER A 90 18.21 -24.69 3.17
C SER A 90 18.48 -24.29 1.71
N SER A 91 17.54 -24.57 0.82
CA SER A 91 17.51 -23.83 -0.46
C SER A 91 17.14 -22.37 -0.20
N TYR A 92 17.70 -21.45 -0.98
CA TYR A 92 17.41 -20.01 -0.87
C TYR A 92 15.89 -19.70 -0.88
N SER A 93 15.13 -20.46 -1.68
CA SER A 93 13.66 -20.34 -1.81
C SER A 93 12.89 -20.68 -0.53
N LEU A 94 13.48 -21.46 0.37
CA LEU A 94 12.93 -21.87 1.68
C LEU A 94 13.64 -21.20 2.86
N ALA A 95 14.56 -20.26 2.61
CA ALA A 95 15.28 -19.57 3.67
C ALA A 95 14.35 -18.60 4.42
N LEU A 96 14.39 -18.63 5.75
CA LEU A 96 13.60 -17.74 6.62
C LEU A 96 13.84 -16.25 6.36
N ILE A 97 15.01 -15.89 5.84
CA ILE A 97 15.36 -14.50 5.55
C ILE A 97 14.39 -13.86 4.54
N ARG A 98 13.87 -14.63 3.57
CA ARG A 98 12.99 -14.14 2.51
C ARG A 98 11.62 -13.69 3.03
N PRO A 99 10.82 -14.51 3.74
CA PRO A 99 9.54 -14.06 4.29
C PRO A 99 9.72 -12.94 5.33
N VAL A 100 10.82 -12.92 6.08
CA VAL A 100 11.10 -11.86 7.06
C VAL A 100 11.36 -10.52 6.36
N ILE A 101 12.26 -10.48 5.37
CA ILE A 101 12.52 -9.26 4.59
C ILE A 101 11.23 -8.79 3.91
N ASN A 102 10.51 -9.70 3.24
CA ASN A 102 9.28 -9.35 2.54
C ASN A 102 8.20 -8.81 3.48
N LEU A 103 8.10 -9.33 4.70
CA LEU A 103 7.17 -8.83 5.72
C LEU A 103 7.52 -7.38 6.11
N CYS A 104 8.81 -7.08 6.33
CA CYS A 104 9.27 -5.71 6.56
C CYS A 104 8.94 -4.80 5.37
N VAL A 105 9.12 -5.27 4.14
CA VAL A 105 8.77 -4.52 2.92
C VAL A 105 7.27 -4.20 2.92
N PHE A 106 6.38 -5.16 3.14
CA PHE A 106 4.94 -4.88 3.15
C PHE A 106 4.50 -3.94 4.28
N ILE A 107 5.20 -3.93 5.43
CA ILE A 107 4.95 -2.94 6.49
C ILE A 107 5.28 -1.51 6.01
N LEU A 108 6.31 -1.33 5.17
CA LEU A 108 6.60 -0.01 4.57
C LEU A 108 5.43 0.52 3.72
N GLY A 109 4.57 -0.36 3.19
CA GLY A 109 3.36 0.02 2.46
C GLY A 109 2.43 0.97 3.25
N PHE A 110 2.44 0.90 4.59
CA PHE A 110 1.65 1.78 5.45
C PHE A 110 2.23 3.20 5.57
N MET A 111 3.53 3.36 5.28
CA MET A 111 4.29 4.60 5.37
C MET A 111 4.37 5.34 4.03
N THR A 112 3.77 4.81 2.96
CA THR A 112 3.79 5.41 1.60
C THR A 112 3.18 6.81 1.53
N ASN A 113 2.33 7.19 2.50
CA ASN A 113 1.71 8.52 2.55
C ASN A 113 2.49 9.54 3.40
N THR A 114 3.60 9.16 4.04
CA THR A 114 4.35 10.06 4.95
C THR A 114 5.47 10.80 4.25
N HIS A 115 6.29 10.10 3.46
CA HIS A 115 7.45 10.67 2.77
C HIS A 115 7.63 10.07 1.36
N ALA A 116 8.21 10.87 0.45
CA ALA A 116 8.49 10.43 -0.92
C ALA A 116 9.49 9.27 -0.97
N ALA A 117 10.53 9.33 -0.13
CA ALA A 117 11.52 8.26 0.01
C ALA A 117 10.88 6.89 0.31
N PHE A 118 9.91 6.83 1.22
CA PHE A 118 9.23 5.56 1.53
C PHE A 118 8.48 4.98 0.34
N ARG A 119 7.86 5.81 -0.52
CA ARG A 119 7.20 5.32 -1.73
C ARG A 119 8.19 4.74 -2.74
N LEU A 120 9.30 5.45 -2.95
CA LEU A 120 10.33 5.02 -3.90
C LEU A 120 11.02 3.75 -3.41
N THR A 121 11.43 3.71 -2.15
CA THR A 121 12.02 2.52 -1.52
C THR A 121 11.05 1.34 -1.57
N TYR A 122 9.76 1.57 -1.27
CA TYR A 122 8.77 0.51 -1.35
C TYR A 122 8.61 -0.04 -2.77
N LEU A 123 8.58 0.83 -3.78
CA LEU A 123 8.48 0.43 -5.19
C LEU A 123 9.70 -0.39 -5.65
N LEU A 124 10.91 0.02 -5.25
CA LEU A 124 12.14 -0.73 -5.54
C LEU A 124 12.14 -2.11 -4.88
N LEU A 125 11.76 -2.18 -3.60
CA LEU A 125 11.70 -3.43 -2.84
C LEU A 125 10.59 -4.37 -3.34
N LEU A 126 9.48 -3.84 -3.87
CA LEU A 126 8.48 -4.66 -4.57
C LEU A 126 9.06 -5.28 -5.85
N GLY A 127 9.90 -4.57 -6.58
CA GLY A 127 10.62 -5.12 -7.74
C GLY A 127 11.55 -6.28 -7.35
N GLN A 128 12.28 -6.12 -6.24
CA GLN A 128 13.10 -7.18 -5.66
C GLN A 128 12.26 -8.43 -5.31
N ILE A 129 11.07 -8.23 -4.71
CA ILE A 129 10.14 -9.34 -4.40
C ILE A 129 9.73 -10.08 -5.67
N VAL A 130 9.35 -9.37 -6.74
CA VAL A 130 8.96 -10.01 -8.02
C VAL A 130 10.08 -10.89 -8.56
N VAL A 131 11.33 -10.42 -8.53
CA VAL A 131 12.48 -11.21 -9.00
C VAL A 131 12.67 -12.47 -8.17
N PHE A 132 12.71 -12.34 -6.84
CA PHE A 132 12.94 -13.50 -5.96
C PHE A 132 11.76 -14.49 -5.95
N ASP A 133 10.53 -13.99 -6.04
CA ASP A 133 9.34 -14.83 -6.16
C ASP A 133 9.32 -15.59 -7.49
N THR A 134 9.79 -14.98 -8.58
CA THR A 134 9.94 -15.66 -9.88
C THR A 134 11.00 -16.77 -9.81
N VAL A 135 12.16 -16.49 -9.21
CA VAL A 135 13.21 -17.51 -9.02
C VAL A 135 12.71 -18.67 -8.17
N ALA A 136 11.98 -18.38 -7.09
CA ALA A 136 11.40 -19.42 -6.23
C ALA A 136 10.34 -20.24 -6.97
N GLU A 137 9.47 -19.60 -7.74
CA GLU A 137 8.43 -20.26 -8.54
C GLU A 137 9.04 -21.23 -9.56
N VAL A 138 10.04 -20.80 -10.33
CA VAL A 138 10.76 -21.65 -11.29
C VAL A 138 11.48 -22.79 -10.60
N SER A 139 12.11 -22.53 -9.44
CA SER A 139 12.76 -23.57 -8.64
C SER A 139 11.77 -24.64 -8.19
N PHE A 140 10.58 -24.24 -7.72
CA PHE A 140 9.54 -25.20 -7.34
C PHE A 140 8.98 -25.95 -8.54
N ALA A 141 8.80 -25.30 -9.69
CA ALA A 141 8.35 -25.95 -10.92
C ALA A 141 9.33 -27.04 -11.38
N MET A 142 10.63 -26.75 -11.36
CA MET A 142 11.69 -27.71 -11.70
C MET A 142 11.68 -28.93 -10.77
N VAL A 143 11.55 -28.72 -9.45
CA VAL A 143 11.50 -29.83 -8.47
C VAL A 143 10.22 -30.65 -8.63
N ILE A 144 9.09 -30.02 -8.93
CA ILE A 144 7.82 -30.72 -9.21
C ILE A 144 7.96 -31.62 -10.45
N ASP A 145 8.51 -31.10 -11.54
CA ASP A 145 8.69 -31.86 -12.79
C ASP A 145 9.66 -33.04 -12.58
N CYS A 146 10.77 -32.80 -11.88
CA CYS A 146 11.72 -33.85 -11.50
C CYS A 146 11.03 -34.97 -10.70
N LEU A 147 10.27 -34.64 -9.64
CA LEU A 147 9.54 -35.63 -8.85
C LEU A 147 8.49 -36.41 -9.66
N GLN A 148 7.86 -35.76 -10.63
CA GLN A 148 6.86 -36.40 -11.49
C GLN A 148 7.48 -37.34 -12.54
N THR A 149 8.70 -37.04 -13.01
CA THR A 149 9.38 -37.80 -14.07
C THR A 149 10.33 -38.87 -13.54
N GLN A 150 11.08 -38.57 -12.49
CA GLN A 150 12.15 -39.43 -11.94
C GLN A 150 11.84 -39.96 -10.53
N GLY A 151 10.72 -39.55 -9.93
CA GLY A 151 10.29 -40.01 -8.62
C GLY A 151 11.28 -39.63 -7.52
N ILE A 152 11.63 -40.60 -6.67
CA ILE A 152 12.41 -40.39 -5.43
C ILE A 152 13.90 -40.02 -5.72
N GLN A 153 14.36 -40.14 -6.98
CA GLN A 153 15.75 -39.86 -7.35
C GLN A 153 16.10 -38.36 -7.41
N CYS A 154 15.11 -37.47 -7.33
CA CYS A 154 15.32 -36.02 -7.21
C CYS A 154 15.68 -35.67 -5.75
N GLY A 155 16.98 -35.66 -5.43
CA GLY A 155 17.54 -35.66 -4.08
C GLY A 155 17.12 -34.56 -3.09
N GLU A 156 17.48 -34.80 -1.83
CA GLU A 156 17.42 -34.03 -0.55
C GLU A 156 16.15 -33.24 -0.15
N MET A 157 15.29 -32.82 -1.08
CA MET A 157 14.02 -32.19 -0.73
C MET A 157 12.98 -33.26 -0.38
N SER A 158 12.98 -33.68 0.88
CA SER A 158 11.93 -34.51 1.51
C SER A 158 10.55 -33.83 1.60
N LEU A 159 10.26 -32.94 0.65
CA LEU A 159 9.00 -32.23 0.52
C LEU A 159 8.04 -33.06 -0.32
N SER A 160 6.83 -33.27 0.20
CA SER A 160 5.78 -33.92 -0.58
C SER A 160 5.33 -33.04 -1.75
N LEU A 161 4.92 -33.67 -2.85
CA LEU A 161 4.40 -33.01 -4.06
C LEU A 161 3.29 -31.99 -3.72
N THR A 162 2.41 -32.35 -2.79
CA THR A 162 1.32 -31.49 -2.30
C THR A 162 1.83 -30.19 -1.70
N VAL A 163 2.92 -30.25 -0.91
CA VAL A 163 3.52 -29.06 -0.30
C VAL A 163 4.18 -28.19 -1.36
N LEU A 164 4.91 -28.79 -2.30
CA LEU A 164 5.53 -28.07 -3.41
C LEU A 164 4.49 -27.35 -4.29
N GLN A 165 3.39 -28.01 -4.63
CA GLN A 165 2.29 -27.39 -5.40
C GLN A 165 1.63 -26.24 -4.63
N PHE A 166 1.45 -26.40 -3.31
CA PHE A 166 0.94 -25.32 -2.47
C PHE A 166 1.88 -24.12 -2.46
N LEU A 167 3.19 -24.34 -2.28
CA LEU A 167 4.19 -23.28 -2.29
C LEU A 167 4.24 -22.59 -3.65
N LYS A 168 4.24 -23.34 -4.76
CA LYS A 168 4.14 -22.78 -6.12
C LYS A 168 2.93 -21.87 -6.29
N ARG A 169 1.72 -22.32 -5.90
CA ARG A 169 0.50 -21.49 -5.98
C ARG A 169 0.59 -20.22 -5.14
N ARG A 170 1.21 -20.30 -3.95
CA ARG A 170 1.45 -19.15 -3.09
C ARG A 170 2.42 -18.16 -3.75
N GLU A 171 3.47 -18.64 -4.42
CA GLU A 171 4.38 -17.79 -5.19
C GLU A 171 3.67 -17.08 -6.33
N LEU A 172 2.83 -17.79 -7.09
CA LEU A 172 2.00 -17.19 -8.14
C LEU A 172 1.05 -16.12 -7.60
N ALA A 173 0.45 -16.33 -6.42
CA ALA A 173 -0.37 -15.31 -5.76
C ALA A 173 0.46 -14.06 -5.37
N SER A 174 1.69 -14.25 -4.91
CA SER A 174 2.61 -13.17 -4.59
C SER A 174 3.07 -12.41 -5.84
N LEU A 175 3.33 -13.13 -6.95
CA LEU A 175 3.66 -12.58 -8.27
C LEU A 175 2.49 -11.85 -8.93
N PHE A 176 1.25 -12.24 -8.64
CA PHE A 176 0.07 -11.47 -9.05
C PHE A 176 -0.05 -10.16 -8.24
N LEU A 177 0.11 -10.27 -6.91
CA LEU A 177 -0.13 -9.16 -5.99
C LEU A 177 0.94 -8.06 -6.11
N SER A 178 2.22 -8.42 -6.20
CA SER A 178 3.33 -7.47 -6.10
C SER A 178 3.35 -6.42 -7.21
N PRO A 179 3.18 -6.78 -8.51
CA PRO A 179 3.06 -5.79 -9.59
C PRO A 179 1.82 -4.88 -9.42
N TRP A 180 0.71 -5.40 -8.90
CA TRP A 180 -0.49 -4.59 -8.65
C TRP A 180 -0.19 -3.53 -7.58
N VAL A 181 0.42 -3.92 -6.47
CA VAL A 181 0.84 -2.98 -5.42
C VAL A 181 1.86 -1.97 -5.95
N ALA A 182 2.78 -2.41 -6.82
CA ALA A 182 3.76 -1.55 -7.43
C ALA A 182 3.12 -0.49 -8.33
N LEU A 183 2.12 -0.85 -9.13
CA LEU A 183 1.36 0.09 -9.98
C LEU A 183 0.55 1.09 -9.16
N GLU A 184 -0.11 0.63 -8.09
CA GLU A 184 -0.80 1.51 -7.13
C GLU A 184 0.17 2.51 -6.48
N THR A 185 1.35 2.02 -6.08
CA THR A 185 2.40 2.85 -5.48
C THR A 185 3.01 3.83 -6.49
N ALA A 186 3.23 3.39 -7.75
CA ALA A 186 3.70 4.23 -8.84
C ALA A 186 2.72 5.36 -9.13
N TYR A 187 1.42 5.07 -9.15
CA TYR A 187 0.38 6.08 -9.26
C TYR A 187 0.47 7.10 -8.11
N LEU A 188 0.65 6.65 -6.86
CA LEU A 188 0.82 7.56 -5.72
C LEU A 188 2.09 8.41 -5.85
N CYS A 189 3.18 7.87 -6.37
CA CYS A 189 4.40 8.65 -6.68
C CYS A 189 4.12 9.76 -7.69
N VAL A 190 3.40 9.47 -8.77
CA VAL A 190 3.04 10.47 -9.79
C VAL A 190 2.07 11.51 -9.22
N ALA A 191 1.02 11.07 -8.52
CA ALA A 191 -0.05 11.93 -8.05
C ALA A 191 0.35 12.86 -6.89
N ILE A 192 1.19 12.36 -5.96
CA ILE A 192 1.69 13.15 -4.82
C ILE A 192 2.98 13.89 -5.18
N GLY A 193 3.84 13.28 -6.00
CA GLY A 193 5.17 13.76 -6.37
C GLY A 193 6.29 12.77 -5.97
N PHE A 194 7.27 12.64 -6.87
CA PHE A 194 8.41 11.72 -6.76
C PHE A 194 9.50 12.21 -5.80
N CYS A 195 9.87 13.50 -5.86
CA CYS A 195 10.99 14.06 -5.09
C CYS A 195 10.52 15.11 -4.06
N SER A 196 9.43 15.82 -4.33
CA SER A 196 8.78 16.73 -3.39
C SER A 196 7.30 16.37 -3.28
N SER A 197 6.78 16.38 -2.04
CA SER A 197 5.36 16.10 -1.81
C SER A 197 4.55 17.37 -2.09
N ARG A 198 3.66 17.33 -3.08
CA ARG A 198 2.72 18.43 -3.38
C ARG A 198 1.73 18.68 -2.25
N TYR A 199 1.51 17.66 -1.41
CA TYR A 199 0.56 17.69 -0.29
C TYR A 199 1.27 17.42 1.03
N SER A 200 0.84 18.11 2.10
CA SER A 200 1.34 17.83 3.45
C SER A 200 0.81 16.49 3.97
N ALA A 201 1.60 15.82 4.82
CA ALA A 201 1.21 14.54 5.43
C ALA A 201 -0.15 14.61 6.15
N ARG A 202 -0.49 15.78 6.73
CA ARG A 202 -1.79 16.02 7.39
C ARG A 202 -2.97 15.97 6.41
N ARG A 203 -2.80 16.51 5.19
CA ARG A 203 -3.84 16.44 4.14
C ARG A 203 -3.99 15.03 3.57
N LEU A 204 -2.90 14.27 3.53
CA LEU A 204 -2.86 12.88 3.05
C LEU A 204 -3.25 11.84 4.12
N SER A 205 -3.42 12.27 5.38
CA SER A 205 -3.86 11.37 6.45
C SER A 205 -5.24 10.79 6.15
N LEU A 206 -5.36 9.49 6.35
CA LEU A 206 -6.64 8.77 6.25
C LEU A 206 -7.51 8.96 7.49
N SER A 207 -6.90 9.26 8.64
CA SER A 207 -7.61 9.75 9.81
C SER A 207 -8.00 11.20 9.53
N ARG A 208 -9.28 11.53 9.71
CA ARG A 208 -9.74 12.93 9.63
C ARG A 208 -9.19 13.66 10.86
N PRO A 209 -8.22 14.58 10.75
CA PRO A 209 -7.97 15.52 11.84
C PRO A 209 -8.97 16.68 11.68
N THR A 210 -10.26 16.37 11.48
CA THR A 210 -11.31 17.40 11.33
C THR A 210 -12.00 17.67 12.65
N PHE A 211 -11.28 17.53 13.76
CA PHE A 211 -11.53 18.34 14.94
C PHE A 211 -10.28 19.18 15.13
N ASN A 212 -10.19 20.29 14.38
CA ASN A 212 -9.58 21.47 14.99
C ASN A 212 -10.43 21.70 16.24
N LEU A 213 -9.91 21.38 17.42
CA LEU A 213 -10.57 21.63 18.71
C LEU A 213 -11.15 23.05 18.72
N ARG A 214 -10.43 24.01 18.13
CA ARG A 214 -10.90 25.38 17.90
C ARG A 214 -12.17 25.48 17.04
N ALA A 215 -12.28 24.78 15.92
CA ALA A 215 -13.47 24.82 15.06
C ALA A 215 -14.67 24.09 15.70
N ALA A 216 -14.42 23.02 16.46
CA ALA A 216 -15.44 22.34 17.24
C ALA A 216 -15.92 23.16 18.43
N LEU A 217 -15.00 23.81 19.15
CA LEU A 217 -15.29 24.74 20.22
C LEU A 217 -16.07 25.95 19.69
N LEU A 218 -15.74 26.49 18.52
CA LEU A 218 -16.50 27.59 17.91
C LEU A 218 -17.89 27.18 17.41
N ALA A 219 -18.09 25.90 17.09
CA ALA A 219 -19.40 25.37 16.70
C ALA A 219 -20.31 25.05 17.90
N HIS A 220 -19.73 24.79 19.08
CA HIS A 220 -20.49 24.55 20.32
C HIS A 220 -20.56 25.79 21.24
N PHE A 221 -19.59 26.69 21.14
CA PHE A 221 -19.52 27.99 21.78
C PHE A 221 -19.33 29.07 20.70
N PRO A 222 -20.40 29.44 19.97
CA PRO A 222 -20.33 30.54 19.03
C PRO A 222 -20.00 31.81 19.82
N VAL A 223 -18.78 32.35 19.64
CA VAL A 223 -18.37 33.62 20.23
C VAL A 223 -19.37 34.67 19.74
N HIS A 224 -20.30 35.06 20.61
CA HIS A 224 -21.25 36.12 20.31
C HIS A 224 -20.48 37.43 20.15
N PRO A 225 -20.55 38.13 19.01
CA PRO A 225 -20.01 39.48 18.88
C PRO A 225 -20.96 40.44 19.60
N ARG A 226 -20.94 40.43 20.95
CA ARG A 226 -21.66 41.43 21.75
C ARG A 226 -20.89 42.01 22.93
N GLN A 227 -19.60 41.75 23.06
CA GLN A 227 -18.79 42.35 24.14
C GLN A 227 -17.47 43.00 23.71
N VAL A 228 -17.16 43.10 22.41
CA VAL A 228 -16.00 43.90 21.96
C VAL A 228 -16.35 45.40 21.87
N SER A 229 -17.64 45.74 21.82
CA SER A 229 -18.09 47.14 21.73
C SER A 229 -17.87 47.95 23.03
N ASN A 230 -17.72 47.30 24.18
CA ASN A 230 -17.56 48.00 25.47
C ASN A 230 -16.11 48.01 25.99
N ALA A 231 -15.20 47.22 25.41
CA ALA A 231 -13.78 47.20 25.81
C ALA A 231 -12.92 48.20 25.02
N VAL A 232 -13.40 48.69 23.87
CA VAL A 232 -12.71 49.73 23.09
C VAL A 232 -13.13 51.15 23.51
N ALA A 233 -14.31 51.30 24.13
CA ALA A 233 -14.79 52.58 24.63
C ALA A 233 -14.13 53.03 25.96
N SER A 234 -13.50 52.12 26.72
CA SER A 234 -12.79 52.46 27.96
C SER A 234 -11.28 52.71 27.77
N ALA A 235 -10.72 52.42 26.60
CA ALA A 235 -9.31 52.70 26.28
C ALA A 235 -9.08 54.04 25.57
N ALA A 236 -10.14 54.71 25.08
CA ALA A 236 -10.05 56.00 24.39
C ALA A 236 -10.20 57.23 25.32
N ALA A 237 -10.33 57.02 26.64
CA ALA A 237 -10.61 58.07 27.62
C ALA A 237 -9.53 58.18 28.72
N VAL A 238 -8.23 58.14 28.38
CA VAL A 238 -7.17 58.54 29.31
C VAL A 238 -6.15 59.43 28.61
N LYS A 239 -6.44 60.73 28.69
CA LYS A 239 -5.52 61.88 28.88
C LYS A 239 -4.16 61.86 28.17
N ARG A 240 -4.02 62.74 27.18
CA ARG A 240 -2.79 63.50 26.92
C ARG A 240 -2.17 64.03 28.23
N PRO A 241 -0.84 64.02 28.36
CA PRO A 241 -0.13 65.14 28.93
C PRO A 241 0.66 65.87 27.84
N ARG A 242 0.45 67.19 27.79
CA ARG A 242 1.44 68.17 27.30
C ARG A 242 2.73 67.98 28.09
N PHE A 243 3.89 68.15 27.46
CA PHE A 243 4.84 69.21 27.83
C PHE A 243 5.73 69.52 26.62
N ALA A 244 5.79 70.81 26.28
CA ALA A 244 6.86 71.43 25.53
C ALA A 244 7.87 71.98 26.55
N VAL A 245 9.17 71.83 26.30
CA VAL A 245 10.17 72.88 25.97
C VAL A 245 11.35 72.15 25.34
#